data_AF-A0AAJ6YVV6-F1
#
_entry.id   AF-A0AAJ6YVV6-F1
#
_cell.length_a   1.000
_cell.length_b   1.000
_cell.length_c   1.000
_cell.angle_alpha   90.00
_cell.angle_beta   90.00
_cell.angle_gamma   90.00
#
_symmetry.space_group_name_H-M   'P 1'
#
loop_
_entity.id
_entity.type
_entity.pdbx_description
1 polymer ?
#
loop_
_entity_poly.entity_id
_entity_poly.type
_entity_poly.pdbx_seq_one_letter_code
_entity_poly.pdbx_strand_id
1 'polypeptide(L)'
;MNKSQSGRYKITNKRSRPLTYEMAKPPYEIAHKKSWNSWNTSNIINGNRPMECAVEDLFIRKFLTGTWCTLFLSEIIIKRNHNMIRIAGIVKKSYDPIKYYFLIGYTEELLSYYLHCPVKLELQSAMNEDIIFKYI
;
A
#
# COMPACT_ATOMS: atom_id res chain seq x y z
N MET A 1 -19.67 -14.72 23.92
CA MET A 1 -19.64 -14.77 22.44
C MET A 1 -18.42 -14.01 21.94
N ASN A 2 -17.46 -14.68 21.29
CA ASN A 2 -16.25 -14.03 20.78
C ASN A 2 -16.57 -13.18 19.54
N LYS A 3 -16.44 -11.85 19.66
CA LYS A 3 -16.64 -10.92 18.53
C LYS A 3 -15.36 -10.85 17.68
N SER A 4 -15.43 -11.19 16.39
CA SER A 4 -14.30 -11.08 15.47
C SER A 4 -13.76 -9.63 15.38
N GLN A 5 -12.47 -9.45 15.68
CA GLN A 5 -11.77 -8.15 15.71
C GLN A 5 -10.84 -7.92 14.51
N SER A 6 -10.54 -8.96 13.72
CA SER A 6 -9.54 -8.87 12.65
C SER A 6 -9.96 -7.88 11.56
N GLY A 7 -9.08 -6.92 11.24
CA GLY A 7 -9.29 -5.92 10.19
C GLY A 7 -10.52 -5.04 10.37
N ARG A 8 -10.97 -4.82 11.62
CA ARG A 8 -12.13 -3.97 11.94
C ARG A 8 -11.72 -2.85 12.88
N TYR A 9 -12.14 -1.63 12.55
CA TYR A 9 -11.99 -0.47 13.43
C TYR A 9 -13.20 -0.35 14.35
N LYS A 10 -12.95 -0.11 15.64
CA LYS A 10 -14.01 0.14 16.63
C LYS A 10 -14.61 1.54 16.42
N ILE A 11 -15.93 1.62 16.63
CA ILE A 11 -16.68 2.88 16.54
C ILE A 11 -16.28 3.80 17.68
N THR A 12 -16.04 5.08 17.36
CA THR A 12 -15.77 6.11 18.36
C THR A 12 -17.08 6.79 18.76
N ASN A 13 -17.21 7.17 20.03
CA ASN A 13 -18.45 7.78 20.54
C ASN A 13 -18.83 9.08 19.79
N LYS A 14 -17.83 9.84 19.35
CA LYS A 14 -18.02 11.12 18.66
C LYS A 14 -17.93 11.04 17.13
N ARG A 15 -17.77 9.83 16.56
CA ARG A 15 -17.52 9.62 15.13
C ARG A 15 -16.44 10.54 14.58
N SER A 16 -15.32 10.67 15.31
CA SER A 16 -14.29 11.66 15.00
C SER A 16 -13.13 11.07 14.19
N ARG A 17 -13.07 9.75 14.00
CA ARG A 17 -11.96 9.10 13.31
C ARG A 17 -12.26 8.98 11.80
N PRO A 18 -11.49 9.64 10.92
CA PRO A 18 -11.62 9.45 9.49
C PRO A 18 -11.05 8.08 9.09
N LEU A 19 -11.73 7.39 8.18
CA LEU A 19 -11.27 6.14 7.58
C LEU A 19 -11.24 6.26 6.06
N THR A 20 -10.21 5.69 5.46
CA THR A 20 -10.11 5.51 4.01
C THR A 20 -11.03 4.36 3.56
N TYR A 21 -11.26 4.26 2.25
CA TYR A 21 -12.10 3.20 1.69
C TYR A 21 -11.62 1.79 2.07
N GLU A 22 -10.31 1.51 1.95
CA GLU A 22 -9.73 0.21 2.29
C GLU A 22 -9.91 -0.14 3.78
N MET A 23 -9.66 0.84 4.66
CA MET A 23 -9.84 0.68 6.11
C MET A 23 -11.32 0.51 6.50
N ALA A 24 -12.24 1.09 5.74
CA ALA A 24 -13.66 1.09 6.02
C ALA A 24 -14.33 -0.29 5.83
N LYS A 25 -13.75 -1.15 4.99
CA LYS A 25 -14.33 -2.43 4.57
C LYS A 25 -13.68 -3.60 5.34
N PRO A 26 -14.47 -4.45 6.02
CA PRO A 26 -13.94 -5.58 6.78
C PRO A 26 -13.35 -6.68 5.87
N PRO A 27 -12.55 -7.62 6.41
CA PRO A 27 -11.84 -8.61 5.61
C PRO A 27 -12.73 -9.57 4.80
N TYR A 28 -13.93 -9.89 5.28
CA TYR A 28 -14.84 -10.80 4.56
C TYR A 28 -15.45 -10.15 3.30
N GLU A 29 -15.26 -8.84 3.08
CA GLU A 29 -15.70 -8.15 1.86
C GLU A 29 -14.57 -8.02 0.82
N ILE A 30 -13.42 -8.69 1.04
CA ILE A 30 -12.38 -8.85 0.01
C ILE A 30 -12.97 -9.63 -1.17
N ALA A 31 -12.67 -9.19 -2.39
CA ALA A 31 -13.25 -9.62 -3.66
C ALA A 31 -14.71 -9.22 -3.91
N HIS A 32 -15.39 -8.56 -2.95
CA HIS A 32 -16.75 -8.04 -3.14
C HIS A 32 -16.79 -6.52 -3.23
N LYS A 33 -16.23 -5.84 -2.22
CA LYS A 33 -16.19 -4.37 -2.14
C LYS A 33 -14.76 -3.84 -2.17
N LYS A 34 -13.79 -4.63 -1.70
CA LYS A 34 -12.37 -4.29 -1.81
C LYS A 34 -11.59 -5.35 -2.55
N SER A 35 -10.45 -4.96 -3.12
CA SER A 35 -9.60 -5.86 -3.88
C SER A 35 -8.32 -6.21 -3.10
N TRP A 36 -7.32 -6.74 -3.80
CA TRP A 36 -6.02 -7.07 -3.22
C TRP A 36 -5.02 -5.91 -3.37
N ASN A 37 -4.22 -5.70 -2.33
CA ASN A 37 -3.16 -4.69 -2.32
C ASN A 37 -1.87 -5.17 -2.99
N SER A 38 -1.74 -6.46 -3.28
CA SER A 38 -0.64 -7.03 -4.04
C SER A 38 -1.20 -7.88 -5.17
N TRP A 39 -0.74 -7.61 -6.39
CA TRP A 39 -1.10 -8.35 -7.59
C TRP A 39 0.13 -9.07 -8.13
N ASN A 40 0.08 -10.40 -8.13
CA ASN A 40 1.12 -11.27 -8.64
C ASN A 40 0.51 -12.59 -9.14
N THR A 41 1.33 -13.41 -9.78
CA THR A 41 0.95 -14.75 -10.28
C THR A 41 1.40 -15.86 -9.33
N SER A 42 1.88 -15.56 -8.13
CA SER A 42 2.52 -16.55 -7.25
C SER A 42 1.52 -17.43 -6.51
N ASN A 43 0.34 -16.90 -6.19
CA ASN A 43 -0.71 -17.60 -5.44
C ASN A 43 -1.73 -18.34 -6.32
N ILE A 44 -1.53 -18.38 -7.64
CA ILE A 44 -2.37 -19.18 -8.53
C ILE A 44 -2.02 -20.67 -8.37
N ILE A 45 -2.89 -21.55 -8.87
CA ILE A 45 -2.61 -22.99 -8.91
C ILE A 45 -1.34 -23.19 -9.75
N ASN A 46 -0.33 -23.85 -9.18
CA ASN A 46 1.02 -24.01 -9.76
C ASN A 46 1.80 -22.70 -9.95
N GLY A 47 1.46 -21.67 -9.18
CA GLY A 47 2.20 -20.41 -9.13
C GLY A 47 3.60 -20.59 -8.57
N ASN A 48 4.51 -19.72 -9.00
CA ASN A 48 5.91 -19.80 -8.62
C ASN A 48 6.20 -18.92 -7.40
N ARG A 49 7.08 -19.38 -6.49
CA ARG A 49 7.70 -18.56 -5.43
C ARG A 49 6.72 -17.78 -4.52
N PRO A 50 5.66 -18.40 -3.97
CA PRO A 50 4.68 -17.67 -3.13
C PRO A 50 5.30 -17.12 -1.84
N MET A 51 6.24 -17.85 -1.24
CA MET A 51 6.89 -17.44 0.00
C MET A 51 7.80 -16.23 -0.21
N GLU A 52 8.66 -16.26 -1.23
CA GLU A 52 9.60 -15.16 -1.48
C GLU A 52 8.85 -13.88 -1.85
N CYS A 53 7.84 -13.97 -2.72
CA CYS A 53 7.04 -12.81 -3.10
C CYS A 53 6.33 -12.16 -1.89
N ALA A 54 5.88 -12.97 -0.92
CA ALA A 54 5.27 -12.45 0.30
C ALA A 54 6.28 -11.73 1.21
N VAL A 55 7.51 -12.27 1.34
CA VAL A 55 8.58 -11.65 2.13
C VAL A 55 9.03 -10.33 1.50
N GLU A 56 9.22 -10.32 0.18
CA GLU A 56 9.55 -9.13 -0.60
C GLU A 56 8.46 -8.05 -0.47
N ASP A 57 7.17 -8.43 -0.55
CA ASP A 57 6.06 -7.48 -0.42
C ASP A 57 6.03 -6.84 0.97
N LEU A 58 6.27 -7.64 2.02
CA LEU A 58 6.34 -7.16 3.39
C LEU A 58 7.53 -6.20 3.57
N PHE A 59 8.68 -6.54 2.99
CA PHE A 59 9.87 -5.70 3.01
C PHE A 59 9.62 -4.36 2.32
N ILE A 60 9.10 -4.37 1.08
CA ILE A 60 8.79 -3.15 0.31
C ILE A 60 7.85 -2.24 1.10
N ARG A 61 6.79 -2.80 1.71
CA ARG A 61 5.84 -2.03 2.52
C ARG A 61 6.53 -1.36 3.71
N LYS A 62 7.32 -2.11 4.48
CA LYS A 62 8.04 -1.57 5.64
C LYS A 62 9.06 -0.52 5.24
N PHE A 63 9.83 -0.79 4.18
CA PHE A 63 10.83 0.12 3.63
C PHE A 63 10.19 1.45 3.21
N LEU A 64 9.10 1.41 2.44
CA LEU A 64 8.38 2.62 2.03
C LEU A 64 7.77 3.35 3.22
N THR A 65 7.15 2.67 4.18
CA THR A 65 6.61 3.34 5.37
C THR A 65 7.68 4.02 6.23
N GLY A 66 8.91 3.48 6.23
CA GLY A 66 10.05 4.07 6.96
C GLY A 66 10.75 5.20 6.21
N THR A 67 10.90 5.07 4.89
CA THR A 67 11.56 6.10 4.05
C THR A 67 10.64 7.27 3.74
N TRP A 68 9.38 6.99 3.42
CA TRP A 68 8.33 7.98 3.16
C TRP A 68 7.56 8.30 4.44
N CYS A 69 8.26 8.90 5.41
CA CYS A 69 7.73 9.23 6.75
C CYS A 69 6.37 9.92 6.69
N THR A 70 5.31 9.18 7.01
CA THR A 70 3.91 9.63 7.07
C THR A 70 3.39 10.37 5.81
N LEU A 71 4.02 10.13 4.66
CA LEU A 71 3.62 10.75 3.39
C LEU A 71 2.50 10.01 2.67
N PHE A 72 2.45 8.69 2.81
CA PHE A 72 1.41 7.87 2.21
C PHE A 72 0.09 8.05 2.96
N LEU A 73 -0.95 8.39 2.20
CA LEU A 73 -2.31 8.57 2.72
C LEU A 73 -3.16 7.30 2.54
N SER A 74 -2.84 6.49 1.54
CA SER A 74 -3.46 5.19 1.29
C SER A 74 -2.51 4.04 1.62
N GLU A 75 -3.05 2.82 1.66
CA GLU A 75 -2.24 1.61 1.66
C GLU A 75 -1.44 1.53 0.34
N ILE A 76 -0.23 0.97 0.41
CA ILE A 76 0.66 0.80 -0.75
C ILE A 76 0.14 -0.35 -1.61
N ILE A 77 0.05 -0.13 -2.91
CA ILE A 77 -0.37 -1.14 -3.89
C ILE A 77 0.87 -1.63 -4.63
N ILE A 78 1.09 -2.95 -4.64
CA ILE A 78 2.21 -3.57 -5.34
C ILE A 78 1.66 -4.34 -6.54
N LYS A 79 2.20 -4.10 -7.72
CA LYS A 79 1.84 -4.80 -8.96
C LYS A 79 3.11 -5.42 -9.53
N ARG A 80 3.13 -6.75 -9.66
CA ARG A 80 4.23 -7.46 -10.34
C ARG A 80 3.79 -7.82 -11.76
N ASN A 81 4.44 -7.19 -12.74
CA ASN A 81 4.23 -7.50 -14.15
C ASN A 81 5.51 -8.14 -14.67
N HIS A 82 5.51 -9.48 -14.76
CA HIS A 82 6.71 -10.25 -15.08
C HIS A 82 7.87 -9.87 -14.12
N ASN A 83 9.05 -9.51 -14.63
CA ASN A 83 10.20 -9.10 -13.83
C ASN A 83 10.09 -7.65 -13.29
N MET A 84 9.09 -6.86 -13.69
CA MET A 84 8.97 -5.47 -13.26
C MET A 84 8.04 -5.34 -12.05
N ILE A 85 8.52 -4.65 -11.01
CA ILE A 85 7.72 -4.33 -9.83
C ILE A 85 7.27 -2.87 -9.93
N ARG A 86 5.96 -2.66 -10.00
CA ARG A 86 5.34 -1.34 -10.03
C ARG A 86 4.68 -1.08 -8.67
N ILE A 87 5.17 -0.08 -7.97
CA ILE A 87 4.69 0.31 -6.64
C ILE A 87 3.82 1.54 -6.81
N ALA A 88 2.54 1.42 -6.54
CA ALA A 88 1.59 2.51 -6.64
C ALA A 88 1.13 2.98 -5.25
N GLY A 89 0.91 4.28 -5.09
CA GLY A 89 0.33 4.81 -3.86
C GLY A 89 -0.04 6.28 -3.95
N ILE A 90 -0.89 6.70 -3.00
CA ILE A 90 -1.35 8.08 -2.91
C ILE A 90 -0.56 8.80 -1.82
N VAL A 91 0.05 9.93 -2.19
CA VAL A 91 0.92 10.73 -1.31
C VAL A 91 0.30 12.09 -1.01
N LYS A 92 0.51 12.56 0.21
CA LYS A 92 0.18 13.92 0.64
C LYS A 92 1.10 14.93 -0.03
N LYS A 93 0.58 16.10 -0.42
CA LYS A 93 1.38 17.25 -0.88
C LYS A 93 1.98 18.04 0.30
N SER A 94 3.00 17.49 0.95
CA SER A 94 3.64 18.15 2.12
C SER A 94 5.00 18.77 1.83
N TYR A 95 5.78 18.17 0.92
CA TYR A 95 7.13 18.61 0.60
C TYR A 95 7.22 19.32 -0.75
N ASP A 96 8.37 19.94 -0.98
CA ASP A 96 8.76 20.46 -2.29
C ASP A 96 8.87 19.30 -3.30
N PRO A 97 8.33 19.45 -4.54
CA PRO A 97 8.53 18.50 -5.64
C PRO A 97 9.96 17.97 -5.79
N ILE A 98 10.99 18.79 -5.56
CA ILE A 98 12.39 18.36 -5.69
C ILE A 98 12.71 17.21 -4.73
N LYS A 99 12.22 17.29 -3.49
CA LYS A 99 12.42 16.23 -2.48
C LYS A 99 11.66 14.95 -2.85
N TYR A 100 10.47 15.08 -3.47
CA TYR A 100 9.74 13.93 -3.98
C TYR A 100 10.52 13.22 -5.09
N TYR A 101 11.03 13.95 -6.08
CA TYR A 101 11.81 13.34 -7.16
C TYR A 101 13.10 12.69 -6.66
N PHE A 102 13.77 13.30 -5.66
CA PHE A 102 14.91 12.67 -4.99
C PHE A 102 14.52 11.35 -4.33
N LEU A 103 13.45 11.34 -3.53
CA LEU A 103 12.98 10.13 -2.86
C LEU A 103 12.56 9.05 -3.87
N ILE A 104 11.87 9.42 -4.96
CA ILE A 104 11.51 8.48 -6.02
C ILE A 104 12.77 7.80 -6.56
N GLY A 105 13.75 8.58 -7.04
CA GLY A 105 14.99 8.02 -7.59
C GLY A 105 15.76 7.19 -6.58
N TYR A 106 15.88 7.65 -5.33
CA TYR A 106 16.51 6.89 -4.25
C TYR A 106 15.86 5.52 -4.04
N THR A 107 14.52 5.49 -3.97
CA THR A 107 13.80 4.24 -3.73
C THR A 107 13.77 3.31 -4.94
N GLU A 108 13.68 3.83 -6.16
CA GLU A 108 13.73 3.01 -7.39
C GLU A 108 15.09 2.35 -7.54
N GLU A 109 16.19 3.10 -7.40
CA GLU A 109 17.54 2.57 -7.53
C GLU A 109 17.85 1.55 -6.42
N LEU A 110 17.61 1.90 -5.15
CA LEU A 110 17.94 1.02 -4.03
C LEU A 110 17.17 -0.31 -4.10
N LEU A 111 15.86 -0.25 -4.38
CA LEU A 111 15.06 -1.47 -4.50
C LEU A 111 15.45 -2.28 -5.75
N SER A 112 15.82 -1.61 -6.84
CA SER A 112 16.30 -2.28 -8.05
C SER A 112 17.57 -3.08 -7.79
N TYR A 113 18.54 -2.50 -7.07
CA TYR A 113 19.77 -3.22 -6.67
C TYR A 113 19.52 -4.34 -5.68
N TYR A 114 18.61 -4.14 -4.71
CA TYR A 114 18.35 -5.15 -3.67
C TYR A 114 17.56 -6.36 -4.19
N LEU A 115 16.54 -6.13 -5.02
CA LEU A 115 15.66 -7.18 -5.55
C LEU A 115 16.14 -7.73 -6.90
N HIS A 116 17.20 -7.16 -7.48
CA HIS A 116 17.74 -7.50 -8.80
C HIS A 116 16.69 -7.44 -9.92
N CYS A 117 15.74 -6.50 -9.81
CA CYS A 117 14.64 -6.35 -10.75
C CYS A 117 14.28 -4.88 -10.94
N PRO A 118 13.83 -4.44 -12.14
CA PRO A 118 13.45 -3.06 -12.35
C PRO A 118 12.22 -2.69 -11.50
N VAL A 119 12.38 -1.68 -10.66
CA VAL A 119 11.31 -1.14 -9.79
C VAL A 119 10.90 0.24 -10.29
N LYS A 120 9.59 0.50 -10.34
CA LYS A 120 9.04 1.80 -10.72
C LYS A 120 7.96 2.26 -9.76
N LEU A 121 8.05 3.51 -9.33
CA LEU A 121 7.10 4.15 -8.43
C LEU A 121 6.06 4.97 -9.22
N GLU A 122 4.79 4.68 -8.97
CA GLU A 122 3.64 5.37 -9.55
C GLU A 122 2.92 6.11 -8.43
N LEU A 123 3.26 7.39 -8.26
CA LEU A 123 2.71 8.21 -7.18
C LEU A 123 1.62 9.14 -7.70
N GLN A 124 0.50 9.19 -6.97
CA GLN A 124 -0.55 10.17 -7.19
C GLN A 124 -0.60 11.12 -5.99
N SER A 125 -0.60 12.42 -6.25
CA SER A 125 -0.70 13.42 -5.19
C SER A 125 -2.16 13.79 -4.92
N ALA A 126 -2.56 13.79 -3.66
CA ALA A 126 -3.91 14.15 -3.23
C ALA A 126 -3.90 14.96 -1.93
N MET A 127 -5.00 15.63 -1.61
CA MET A 127 -5.20 16.24 -0.29
C MET A 127 -5.71 15.18 0.70
N ASN A 128 -5.55 15.44 1.99
CA ASN A 128 -5.98 14.49 3.02
C ASN A 128 -7.49 14.24 2.99
N GLU A 129 -8.26 15.29 2.69
CA GLU A 129 -9.73 15.28 2.70
C GLU A 129 -10.28 14.38 1.58
N ASP A 130 -9.62 14.34 0.43
CA ASP A 130 -10.06 13.60 -0.76
C ASP A 130 -10.13 12.08 -0.55
N ILE A 131 -9.43 11.55 0.45
CA ILE A 131 -9.27 10.10 0.67
C ILE A 131 -10.22 9.62 1.80
N ILE A 132 -10.83 10.55 2.53
CA ILE A 132 -11.73 10.23 3.64
C ILE A 132 -13.04 9.68 3.06
N PHE A 133 -13.34 8.42 3.34
CA PHE A 133 -14.57 7.77 2.88
C PHE A 133 -15.71 7.90 3.89
N LYS A 134 -15.41 7.71 5.19
CA LYS A 134 -16.39 7.82 6.26
C LYS A 134 -15.74 8.15 7.60
N TYR A 135 -16.53 8.70 8.50
CA TYR A 135 -16.15 8.92 9.89
C TYR A 135 -16.79 7.85 10.78
N ILE A 136 -15.99 7.28 11.69
CA ILE A 136 -16.37 6.21 12.62
C ILE A 136 -16.09 6.61 14.06
#